data_AF-T0YS06-F1
#
_entry.id   AF-T0YS06-F1
#
_cell.length_a   1.000
_cell.length_b   1.000
_cell.length_c   1.000
_cell.angle_alpha   90.00
_cell.angle_beta   90.00
_cell.angle_gamma   90.00
#
_symmetry.space_group_name_H-M   'P 1'
#
loop_
_entity.id
_entity.type
_entity.pdbx_description
1 polymer ?
#
loop_
_entity_poly.entity_id
_entity_poly.type
_entity_poly.pdbx_seq_one_letter_code
_entity_poly.pdbx_strand_id
1 'polypeptide(L)'
;DIRKIFMSFPETNHVFQINGISLTGGAGNNASINGMKLVSWTKRSKTQMQLLPLLQAKLNGLTGVQAAAFQKPTLPGSPTGFPVQFVLTSSGSDLALDHWANVMIGKAMQSHLFLFLTKDLRYDNPQIQLRIRRNLAGTLGITMADLGQNLSPLLSGNYVNRFSLNGRSYKVIPQVA
;
A
#
# COMPACT_ATOMS: atom_id res chain seq x y z
N ASP A 1 -10.58 -10.83 4.55
CA ASP A 1 -11.85 -10.55 5.29
C ASP A 1 -12.66 -9.37 4.78
N ILE A 2 -12.05 -8.33 4.17
CA ILE A 2 -12.78 -7.19 3.59
C ILE A 2 -13.91 -7.61 2.65
N ARG A 3 -13.65 -8.55 1.72
CA ARG A 3 -14.70 -9.09 0.84
C ARG A 3 -15.89 -9.69 1.59
N LYS A 4 -15.66 -10.38 2.72
CA LYS A 4 -16.74 -10.96 3.54
C LYS A 4 -17.58 -9.85 4.18
N ILE A 5 -16.95 -8.79 4.67
CA ILE A 5 -17.64 -7.60 5.18
C ILE A 5 -18.52 -6.98 4.08
N PHE A 6 -17.98 -6.77 2.88
CA PHE A 6 -18.74 -6.16 1.77
C PHE A 6 -19.95 -7.04 1.40
N MET A 7 -19.77 -8.36 1.33
CA MET A 7 -20.86 -9.32 1.06
C MET A 7 -21.88 -9.46 2.21
N SER A 8 -21.57 -8.96 3.43
CA SER A 8 -22.52 -9.04 4.56
C SER A 8 -23.70 -8.06 4.43
N PHE A 9 -23.62 -7.10 3.52
CA PHE A 9 -24.69 -6.15 3.24
C PHE A 9 -25.59 -6.69 2.12
N PRO A 10 -26.92 -6.83 2.35
CA PRO A 10 -27.87 -7.28 1.32
C PRO A 10 -27.88 -6.40 0.06
N GLU A 11 -27.51 -5.12 0.20
CA GLU A 11 -27.45 -4.16 -0.90
C GLU A 11 -26.24 -4.38 -1.82
N THR A 12 -25.31 -5.28 -1.50
CA THR A 12 -24.12 -5.56 -2.30
C THR A 12 -24.45 -6.45 -3.50
N ASN A 13 -24.09 -5.98 -4.69
CA ASN A 13 -24.24 -6.72 -5.95
C ASN A 13 -22.94 -7.39 -6.38
N HIS A 14 -21.83 -6.64 -6.39
CA HIS A 14 -20.51 -7.15 -6.76
C HIS A 14 -19.42 -6.55 -5.90
N VAL A 15 -18.31 -7.30 -5.81
CA VAL A 15 -17.16 -6.95 -4.99
C VAL A 15 -15.90 -7.20 -5.80
N PHE A 16 -14.98 -6.25 -5.80
CA PHE A 16 -13.65 -6.45 -6.35
C PHE A 16 -12.59 -6.06 -5.32
N GLN A 17 -11.43 -6.69 -5.44
CA GLN A 17 -10.26 -6.42 -4.62
C GLN A 17 -9.02 -6.51 -5.52
N ILE A 18 -8.18 -5.51 -5.44
CA ILE A 18 -6.91 -5.41 -6.17
C ILE A 18 -5.81 -5.24 -5.11
N ASN A 19 -4.97 -6.25 -4.95
CA ASN A 19 -3.83 -6.20 -4.03
C ASN A 19 -2.62 -5.57 -4.72
N GLY A 20 -1.74 -4.94 -3.94
CA GLY A 20 -0.49 -4.37 -4.46
C GLY A 20 -0.57 -2.88 -4.83
N ILE A 21 -1.76 -2.28 -4.80
CA ILE A 21 -2.00 -0.90 -5.26
C ILE A 21 -2.63 -0.09 -4.12
N SER A 22 -2.14 1.13 -3.91
CA SER A 22 -2.78 2.15 -3.07
C SER A 22 -3.30 3.31 -3.93
N LEU A 23 -4.48 3.84 -3.58
CA LEU A 23 -5.01 5.07 -4.20
C LEU A 23 -4.31 6.34 -3.72
N THR A 24 -3.59 6.29 -2.60
CA THR A 24 -2.95 7.46 -1.97
C THR A 24 -1.49 7.63 -2.38
N GLY A 25 -1.02 6.85 -3.37
CA GLY A 25 0.40 6.75 -3.69
C GLY A 25 1.04 5.55 -2.99
N GLY A 26 1.99 4.93 -3.68
CA GLY A 26 2.66 3.70 -3.25
C GLY A 26 2.07 2.44 -3.87
N ALA A 27 2.97 1.55 -4.29
CA ALA A 27 2.69 0.17 -4.66
C ALA A 27 3.44 -0.74 -3.68
N GLY A 28 2.81 -1.82 -3.23
CA GLY A 28 3.41 -2.69 -2.23
C GLY A 28 2.48 -3.77 -1.73
N ASN A 29 3.05 -4.83 -1.20
CA ASN A 29 2.32 -6.03 -0.78
C ASN A 29 1.36 -5.79 0.41
N ASN A 30 1.44 -4.62 1.05
CA ASN A 30 0.61 -4.21 2.18
C ASN A 30 -0.49 -3.19 1.82
N ALA A 31 -0.76 -2.98 0.52
CA ALA A 31 -1.82 -2.09 0.04
C ALA A 31 -2.87 -2.86 -0.78
N SER A 32 -4.14 -2.45 -0.67
CA SER A 32 -5.19 -2.96 -1.55
C SER A 32 -6.29 -1.93 -1.81
N ILE A 33 -6.86 -1.99 -3.01
CA ILE A 33 -8.06 -1.25 -3.38
C ILE A 33 -9.22 -2.24 -3.40
N ASN A 34 -10.30 -1.89 -2.72
CA ASN A 34 -11.49 -2.71 -2.63
C ASN A 34 -12.69 -1.89 -3.09
N GLY A 35 -13.58 -2.49 -3.88
CA GLY A 35 -14.80 -1.83 -4.33
C GLY A 35 -16.04 -2.66 -4.07
N MET A 36 -17.09 -1.96 -3.65
CA MET A 36 -18.42 -2.51 -3.39
C MET A 36 -19.41 -1.88 -4.36
N LYS A 37 -19.88 -2.65 -5.34
CA LYS A 37 -20.96 -2.21 -6.22
C LYS A 37 -22.29 -2.58 -5.58
N LEU A 38 -23.14 -1.58 -5.37
CA LEU A 38 -24.48 -1.77 -4.83
C LEU A 38 -25.46 -2.23 -5.92
N VAL A 39 -26.55 -2.89 -5.51
CA VAL A 39 -27.72 -3.11 -6.36
C VAL A 39 -28.36 -1.78 -6.76
N SER A 40 -29.24 -1.83 -7.77
CA SER A 40 -29.98 -0.65 -8.22
C SER A 40 -30.71 0.04 -7.07
N TRP A 41 -30.83 1.37 -7.16
CA TRP A 41 -31.46 2.26 -6.19
C TRP A 41 -32.87 1.80 -5.78
N THR A 42 -33.62 1.21 -6.70
CA THR A 42 -34.98 0.71 -6.51
C THR A 42 -35.06 -0.64 -5.80
N LYS A 43 -33.94 -1.37 -5.69
CA LYS A 43 -33.86 -2.72 -5.10
C LYS A 43 -33.16 -2.73 -3.75
N ARG A 44 -32.82 -1.58 -3.19
CA ARG A 44 -32.11 -1.44 -1.90
C ARG A 44 -32.97 -0.70 -0.89
N SER A 45 -32.92 -1.15 0.36
CA SER A 45 -33.57 -0.50 1.49
C SER A 45 -32.72 0.63 2.07
N LYS A 46 -31.39 0.52 2.03
CA LYS A 46 -30.46 1.55 2.48
C LYS A 46 -29.77 2.26 1.31
N THR A 47 -29.61 3.57 1.44
CA THR A 47 -28.81 4.36 0.51
C THR A 47 -27.32 4.15 0.76
N GLN A 48 -26.50 4.51 -0.23
CA GLN A 48 -25.03 4.47 -0.08
C GLN A 48 -24.55 5.32 1.11
N MET A 49 -25.18 6.48 1.34
CA MET A 49 -24.87 7.37 2.47
C MET A 49 -25.15 6.70 3.83
N GLN A 50 -26.22 5.92 3.92
CA GLN A 50 -26.57 5.18 5.14
C GLN A 50 -25.69 3.95 5.36
N LEU A 51 -25.22 3.32 4.29
CA LEU A 51 -24.33 2.14 4.37
C LEU A 51 -22.91 2.52 4.76
N LEU A 52 -22.42 3.69 4.33
CA LEU A 52 -21.04 4.12 4.55
C LEU A 52 -20.57 4.04 6.03
N PRO A 53 -21.27 4.61 7.03
CA PRO A 53 -20.83 4.51 8.42
C PRO A 53 -20.90 3.08 8.96
N LEU A 54 -21.89 2.28 8.54
CA LEU A 54 -22.01 0.87 8.95
C LEU A 54 -20.85 0.04 8.39
N LEU A 55 -20.47 0.30 7.15
CA LEU A 55 -19.33 -0.34 6.50
C LEU A 55 -18.03 0.07 7.19
N GLN A 56 -17.82 1.37 7.42
CA GLN A 56 -16.63 1.88 8.10
C GLN A 56 -16.48 1.28 9.51
N ALA A 57 -17.57 1.16 10.27
CA ALA A 57 -17.55 0.54 11.60
C ALA A 57 -17.08 -0.94 11.55
N LYS A 58 -17.56 -1.71 10.58
CA LYS A 58 -17.09 -3.11 10.39
C LYS A 58 -15.63 -3.17 9.96
N LEU A 59 -15.19 -2.25 9.10
CA LEU A 59 -13.79 -2.17 8.66
C LEU A 59 -12.84 -1.81 9.80
N ASN A 60 -13.24 -0.88 10.69
CA ASN A 60 -12.45 -0.51 11.87
C ASN A 60 -12.22 -1.68 12.83
N GLY A 61 -13.07 -2.71 12.80
CA GLY A 61 -12.92 -3.92 13.60
C GLY A 61 -11.92 -4.94 13.04
N LEU A 62 -11.35 -4.73 11.85
CA LEU A 62 -10.37 -5.63 11.26
C LEU A 62 -8.97 -5.36 11.84
N THR A 63 -8.47 -6.28 12.65
CA THR A 63 -7.09 -6.24 13.14
C THR A 63 -6.09 -6.31 11.98
N GLY A 64 -5.06 -5.45 12.01
CA GLY A 64 -4.00 -5.42 11.00
C GLY A 64 -4.40 -4.74 9.68
N VAL A 65 -5.60 -4.17 9.58
CA VAL A 65 -6.07 -3.45 8.39
C VAL A 65 -6.50 -2.04 8.79
N GLN A 66 -5.84 -1.05 8.19
CA GLN A 66 -6.28 0.34 8.26
C GLN A 66 -6.99 0.69 6.94
N ALA A 67 -8.32 0.75 6.96
CA ALA A 67 -9.13 0.98 5.77
C ALA A 67 -10.05 2.20 5.92
N ALA A 68 -10.20 2.96 4.83
CA ALA A 68 -11.13 4.07 4.72
C ALA A 68 -12.12 3.80 3.59
N ALA A 69 -13.41 3.75 3.91
CA ALA A 69 -14.48 3.68 2.93
C ALA A 69 -14.89 5.10 2.52
N PHE A 70 -15.05 5.30 1.23
CA PHE A 70 -15.54 6.57 0.67
C PHE A 70 -16.40 6.29 -0.56
N GLN A 71 -17.22 7.27 -0.91
CA GLN A 71 -18.04 7.22 -2.12
C GLN A 71 -17.22 7.75 -3.28
N LYS A 72 -17.33 7.12 -4.45
CA LYS A 72 -16.70 7.66 -5.66
C LYS A 72 -17.34 9.04 -5.96
N PRO A 73 -16.56 10.11 -6.15
CA PRO A 73 -17.10 11.42 -6.48
C PRO A 73 -17.87 11.37 -7.82
N THR A 74 -18.89 12.21 -7.94
CA THR A 74 -19.74 12.33 -9.14
C THR A 74 -19.05 13.08 -10.27
N LEU A 75 -18.17 14.02 -9.93
CA LEU A 75 -17.34 14.74 -10.90
C LEU A 75 -16.03 13.98 -11.17
N PRO A 76 -15.58 13.91 -12.43
CA PRO A 76 -14.22 13.48 -12.72
C PRO A 76 -13.24 14.47 -12.10
N GLY A 77 -12.43 13.99 -11.16
CA GLY A 77 -11.35 14.73 -10.51
C GLY A 77 -10.09 13.88 -10.46
N SER A 78 -9.10 14.28 -9.65
CA SER A 78 -7.90 13.46 -9.43
C SER A 78 -8.32 12.03 -9.06
N PRO A 79 -7.90 11.00 -9.81
CA PRO A 79 -8.27 9.61 -9.54
C PRO A 79 -7.60 9.06 -8.28
N THR A 80 -6.67 9.81 -7.68
CA THR A 80 -5.77 9.36 -6.63
C THR A 80 -5.63 10.40 -5.52
N GLY A 81 -5.50 9.93 -4.29
CA GLY A 81 -5.26 10.73 -3.09
C GLY A 81 -6.52 11.03 -2.27
N PHE A 82 -6.32 11.33 -0.99
CA PHE A 82 -7.34 11.95 -0.16
C PHE A 82 -7.53 13.42 -0.57
N PRO A 83 -8.72 14.00 -0.35
CA PRO A 83 -9.04 15.38 -0.76
C PRO A 83 -8.20 16.44 -0.04
N VAL A 84 -7.61 16.10 1.11
CA VAL A 84 -6.73 16.98 1.89
C VAL A 84 -5.45 16.22 2.21
N GLN A 85 -4.30 16.86 1.97
CA GLN A 85 -2.97 16.31 2.22
C GLN A 85 -2.10 17.39 2.86
N PHE A 86 -1.23 16.98 3.79
CA PHE A 86 -0.30 17.87 4.47
C PHE A 86 1.11 17.30 4.32
N VAL A 87 2.09 18.18 4.11
CA VAL A 87 3.51 17.83 4.12
C VAL A 87 4.12 18.37 5.40
N LEU A 88 4.62 17.48 6.26
CA LEU A 88 5.34 17.86 7.46
C LEU A 88 6.85 17.76 7.18
N THR A 89 7.56 18.87 7.32
CA THR A 89 9.00 18.96 7.12
C THR A 89 9.71 19.31 8.43
N SER A 90 10.89 18.76 8.65
CA SER A 90 11.74 19.08 9.81
C SER A 90 13.21 18.97 9.42
N SER A 91 14.07 19.74 10.11
CA SER A 91 15.53 19.56 10.08
C SER A 91 16.03 18.54 11.12
N GLY A 92 15.14 18.03 11.97
CA GLY A 92 15.44 17.00 12.96
C GLY A 92 15.51 15.58 12.37
N SER A 93 15.65 14.59 13.24
CA SER A 93 15.65 13.18 12.82
C SER A 93 14.26 12.72 12.36
N ASP A 94 14.24 11.69 11.51
CA ASP A 94 13.02 11.04 11.05
C ASP A 94 12.15 10.52 12.22
N LEU A 95 12.78 10.08 13.32
CA LEU A 95 12.08 9.65 14.54
C LEU A 95 11.35 10.80 15.23
N ALA A 96 11.97 11.98 15.29
CA ALA A 96 11.33 13.17 15.84
C ALA A 96 10.16 13.61 14.95
N LEU A 97 10.35 13.57 13.63
CA LEU A 97 9.30 13.86 12.64
C LEU A 97 8.10 12.91 12.79
N ASP A 98 8.36 11.61 12.96
CA ASP A 98 7.34 10.58 13.17
C ASP A 98 6.50 10.84 14.43
N HIS A 99 7.16 11.15 15.53
CA HIS A 99 6.50 11.51 16.78
C HIS A 99 5.54 12.69 16.59
N TRP A 100 6.00 13.78 15.97
CA TRP A 100 5.16 14.97 15.75
C TRP A 100 4.02 14.70 14.76
N ALA A 101 4.25 13.88 13.73
CA ALA A 101 3.20 13.44 12.83
C ALA A 101 2.10 12.65 13.58
N ASN A 102 2.48 11.75 14.50
CA ASN A 102 1.52 10.99 15.31
C ASN A 102 0.72 11.92 16.24
N VAL A 103 1.37 12.91 16.86
CA VAL A 103 0.69 13.92 17.70
C VAL A 103 -0.31 14.74 16.88
N MET A 104 0.08 15.19 15.68
CA MET A 104 -0.80 15.93 14.77
C MET A 104 -2.02 15.08 14.38
N ILE A 105 -1.80 13.84 13.94
CA ILE A 105 -2.88 12.91 13.58
C ILE A 105 -3.81 12.68 14.77
N GLY A 106 -3.27 12.45 15.97
CA GLY A 106 -4.06 12.24 17.18
C GLY A 106 -4.98 13.43 17.49
N LYS A 107 -4.44 14.65 17.46
CA LYS A 107 -5.23 15.88 17.67
C LYS A 107 -6.27 16.10 16.57
N ALA A 108 -5.90 15.86 15.31
CA ALA A 108 -6.81 16.02 14.19
C ALA A 108 -7.97 15.00 14.24
N MET A 109 -7.70 13.74 14.59
CA MET A 109 -8.75 12.74 14.81
C MET A 109 -9.68 13.13 15.98
N GLN A 110 -9.14 13.70 17.07
CA GLN A 110 -9.94 14.20 18.20
C GLN A 110 -10.83 15.41 17.85
N SER A 111 -10.54 16.16 16.79
CA SER A 111 -11.40 17.27 16.34
C SER A 111 -12.75 16.81 15.80
N HIS A 112 -12.91 15.51 15.48
CA HIS A 112 -14.08 14.94 14.79
C HIS A 112 -14.34 15.53 13.39
N LEU A 113 -13.42 16.34 12.85
CA LEU A 113 -13.50 16.87 11.49
C LEU A 113 -13.01 15.87 10.42
N PHE A 114 -12.28 14.83 10.85
CA PHE A 114 -11.68 13.85 9.96
C PHE A 114 -12.20 12.45 10.28
N LEU A 115 -12.66 11.74 9.26
CA LEU A 115 -13.05 10.33 9.37
C LEU A 115 -11.84 9.40 9.42
N PHE A 116 -10.75 9.83 8.76
CA PHE A 116 -9.57 9.01 8.55
C PHE A 116 -8.37 9.89 8.24
N LEU A 117 -7.23 9.57 8.86
CA LEU A 117 -5.92 10.15 8.56
C LEU A 117 -4.87 9.05 8.53
N THR A 118 -3.88 9.22 7.68
CA THR A 118 -2.74 8.31 7.57
C THR A 118 -1.48 9.12 7.27
N LYS A 119 -0.31 8.49 7.48
CA LYS A 119 1.00 9.01 7.14
C LYS A 119 1.77 7.99 6.31
N ASP A 120 2.67 8.48 5.49
CA ASP A 120 3.45 7.64 4.59
C ASP A 120 4.71 7.07 5.28
N LEU A 121 5.29 7.80 6.24
CA LEU A 121 6.43 7.34 7.02
C LEU A 121 6.02 6.21 7.97
N ARG A 122 6.69 5.06 7.85
CA ARG A 122 6.46 3.88 8.70
C ARG A 122 7.78 3.22 9.10
N TYR A 123 7.87 2.84 10.38
CA TYR A 123 9.04 2.16 10.97
C TYR A 123 8.84 0.66 11.17
N ASP A 124 7.66 0.14 10.84
CA ASP A 124 7.28 -1.26 11.03
C ASP A 124 7.68 -2.18 9.86
N ASN A 125 8.33 -1.64 8.83
CA ASN A 125 8.78 -2.43 7.69
C ASN A 125 10.19 -3.00 7.95
N PRO A 126 10.35 -4.32 8.09
CA PRO A 126 11.67 -4.92 8.29
C PRO A 126 12.56 -4.66 7.08
N GLN A 127 13.77 -4.16 7.33
CA GLN A 127 14.77 -3.91 6.30
C GLN A 127 16.02 -4.73 6.55
N ILE A 128 16.58 -5.29 5.48
CA ILE A 128 17.90 -5.94 5.50
C ILE A 128 18.92 -4.92 5.02
N GLN A 129 19.88 -4.58 5.89
CA GLN A 129 20.98 -3.69 5.55
C GLN A 129 22.26 -4.49 5.35
N LEU A 130 22.75 -4.55 4.12
CA LEU A 130 24.03 -5.16 3.80
C LEU A 130 25.16 -4.14 3.97
N ARG A 131 26.01 -4.34 4.98
CA ARG A 131 27.19 -3.49 5.24
C ARG A 131 28.46 -4.17 4.75
N ILE A 132 29.01 -3.67 3.65
CA ILE A 132 30.24 -4.22 3.04
C ILE A 132 31.48 -3.58 3.69
N ARG A 133 32.37 -4.42 4.23
CA ARG A 133 33.69 -4.01 4.71
C ARG A 133 34.67 -3.89 3.53
N ARG A 134 34.69 -2.71 2.89
CA ARG A 134 35.47 -2.48 1.66
C ARG A 134 36.97 -2.77 1.82
N ASN A 135 37.57 -2.37 2.93
CA ASN A 135 39.01 -2.58 3.17
C ASN A 135 39.36 -4.07 3.20
N LEU A 136 38.57 -4.88 3.92
CA LEU A 136 38.75 -6.33 3.99
C LEU A 136 38.54 -6.99 2.62
N ALA A 137 37.52 -6.57 1.87
CA ALA A 137 37.28 -7.07 0.52
C ALA A 137 38.48 -6.83 -0.39
N GLY A 138 39.05 -5.61 -0.35
CA GLY A 138 40.26 -5.27 -1.09
C GLY A 138 41.48 -6.11 -0.69
N THR A 139 41.69 -6.36 0.61
CA THR A 139 42.76 -7.25 1.09
C THR A 139 42.60 -8.69 0.59
N LEU A 140 41.36 -9.15 0.41
CA LEU A 140 41.03 -10.48 -0.12
C LEU A 140 41.02 -10.52 -1.67
N GLY A 141 41.37 -9.42 -2.35
CA GLY A 141 41.33 -9.32 -3.81
C GLY A 141 39.92 -9.29 -4.41
N ILE A 142 38.89 -9.05 -3.60
CA ILE A 142 37.49 -9.00 -4.03
C ILE A 142 37.13 -7.56 -4.40
N THR A 143 36.76 -7.34 -5.66
CA THR A 143 36.35 -6.01 -6.12
C THR A 143 34.89 -5.71 -5.79
N MET A 144 34.52 -4.43 -5.73
CA MET A 144 33.11 -4.04 -5.58
C MET A 144 32.26 -4.46 -6.79
N ALA A 145 32.88 -4.64 -7.96
CA ALA A 145 32.22 -5.13 -9.16
C ALA A 145 31.84 -6.62 -9.00
N ASP A 146 32.74 -7.44 -8.47
CA ASP A 146 32.47 -8.87 -8.21
C ASP A 146 31.32 -9.04 -7.21
N LEU A 147 31.31 -8.23 -6.14
CA LEU A 147 30.20 -8.23 -5.18
C LEU A 147 28.88 -7.80 -5.83
N GLY A 148 28.89 -6.76 -6.67
CA GLY A 148 27.71 -6.30 -7.38
C GLY A 148 27.14 -7.35 -8.33
N GLN A 149 28.00 -8.00 -9.12
CA GLN A 149 27.60 -9.04 -10.07
C GLN A 149 27.04 -10.28 -9.37
N ASN A 150 27.62 -10.68 -8.23
CA ASN A 150 27.16 -11.86 -7.48
C ASN A 150 25.90 -11.58 -6.65
N LEU A 151 25.72 -10.38 -6.10
CA LEU A 151 24.54 -10.02 -5.30
C LEU A 151 23.34 -9.62 -6.16
N SER A 152 23.55 -9.04 -7.35
CA SER A 152 22.45 -8.60 -8.21
C SER A 152 21.43 -9.71 -8.51
N PRO A 153 21.81 -10.91 -8.99
CA PRO A 153 20.84 -11.97 -9.28
C PRO A 153 20.12 -12.48 -8.02
N LEU A 154 20.75 -12.39 -6.84
CA LEU A 154 20.14 -12.77 -5.55
C LEU A 154 19.05 -11.81 -5.09
N LEU A 155 19.20 -10.52 -5.39
CA LEU A 155 18.37 -9.47 -4.78
C LEU A 155 17.41 -8.79 -5.75
N SER A 156 17.71 -8.77 -7.05
CA SER A 156 16.98 -7.93 -8.00
C SER A 156 15.90 -8.66 -8.79
N GLY A 157 15.87 -10.00 -8.78
CA GLY A 157 14.96 -10.80 -9.62
C GLY A 157 15.06 -10.45 -11.11
N ASN A 158 16.24 -9.99 -11.55
CA ASN A 158 16.43 -9.54 -12.92
C ASN A 158 16.52 -10.75 -13.87
N TYR A 159 16.19 -10.54 -15.14
CA TYR A 159 16.28 -11.58 -16.15
C TYR A 159 17.66 -11.56 -16.81
N VAL A 160 18.19 -12.74 -17.15
CA VAL A 160 19.48 -12.87 -17.83
C VAL A 160 19.35 -12.80 -19.35
N ASN A 161 18.25 -13.34 -19.89
CA ASN A 161 17.95 -13.32 -21.30
C ASN A 161 16.45 -13.57 -21.54
N ARG A 162 16.08 -13.70 -22.82
CA ARG A 162 14.76 -14.13 -23.24
C ARG A 162 14.86 -15.35 -24.16
N PHE A 163 13.89 -16.25 -24.06
CA PHE A 163 13.72 -17.34 -25.02
C PHE A 163 12.38 -17.22 -25.74
N SER A 164 12.29 -17.74 -26.96
CA SER A 164 11.06 -17.73 -27.75
C SER A 164 10.31 -19.05 -27.58
N LEU A 165 9.01 -18.96 -27.31
CA LEU A 165 8.11 -20.11 -27.27
C LEU A 165 6.78 -19.69 -27.87
N ASN A 166 6.28 -20.43 -28.88
CA ASN A 166 5.00 -20.16 -29.54
C ASN A 166 4.82 -18.70 -30.01
N GLY A 167 5.88 -18.12 -30.59
CA GLY A 167 5.87 -16.74 -31.09
C GLY A 167 5.86 -15.65 -30.00
N ARG A 168 6.05 -16.02 -28.73
CA ARG A 168 6.15 -15.09 -27.60
C ARG A 168 7.54 -15.16 -26.99
N SER A 169 8.04 -14.00 -26.58
CA SER A 169 9.35 -13.87 -25.91
C SER A 169 9.16 -13.90 -24.40
N TYR A 170 9.79 -14.87 -23.73
CA TYR A 170 9.69 -15.09 -22.28
C TYR A 170 11.02 -14.75 -21.61
N LYS A 171 10.97 -14.09 -20.45
CA LYS A 171 12.16 -13.80 -19.63
C LYS A 171 12.62 -15.05 -18.89
N VAL A 172 13.92 -15.32 -18.91
CA VAL A 172 14.55 -16.30 -18.01
C VAL A 172 15.06 -15.55 -16.79
N ILE A 173 14.49 -15.84 -15.62
CA ILE A 173 14.85 -15.20 -14.35
C ILE A 173 15.51 -16.27 -13.48
N PRO A 174 16.85 -16.23 -13.29
CA PRO A 174 17.49 -17.12 -12.35
C PRO A 174 17.04 -16.77 -10.93
N GLN A 175 16.69 -17.80 -10.16
CA GLN A 175 16.41 -17.68 -8.74
C GLN A 175 17.34 -18.63 -8.01
N VAL A 176 17.87 -18.17 -6.88
CA VAL A 176 18.68 -19.01 -6.00
C VAL A 176 17.74 -19.69 -5.01
N ALA A 177 17.92 -21.00 -4.85
CA ALA A 177 17.10 -21.86 -4.01
C ALA A 177 17.44 -21.72 -2.52
#